data_AF-A0A3D3ARH6-F1
#
_entry.id   AF-A0A3D3ARH6-F1
#
_cell.length_a   1.000
_cell.length_b   1.000
_cell.length_c   1.000
_cell.angle_alpha   90.00
_cell.angle_beta   90.00
_cell.angle_gamma   90.00
#
_symmetry.space_group_name_H-M   'P 1'
#
loop_
_entity.id
_entity.type
_entity.pdbx_description
1 polymer ?
#
loop_
_entity_poly.entity_id
_entity_poly.type
_entity_poly.pdbx_seq_one_letter_code
_entity_poly.pdbx_strand_id
1 'polypeptide(L)'
;MKKLFLMMAGCLVFLTGTLYSDDLYLRLSKPLNGWSSDRIITIKGQTNVPSKTVKVVYNGLAFLLPVADGSFERNFIASPGQNNIYAEVQGEGEVYSDKVSFFSKAPAKGLKILLVWDTDNTDVDLWVTEPSGEKSYYGYRNTKDGGSLDVDVTTGYGPEVYTIASPVKGSYLIQVNYYSDNGYPQSQLKIYAVLYEGTPNEVIKEYEAVLTKTGEVVTIDSVLVE
;
A
#
# COMPACT_ATOMS: atom_id res chain seq x y z
N MET A 1 1.64 69.27 54.28
CA MET A 1 1.81 67.81 54.18
C MET A 1 1.12 67.31 52.92
N LYS A 2 1.88 67.08 51.84
CA LYS A 2 1.37 66.54 50.55
C LYS A 2 1.53 65.01 50.61
N LYS A 3 0.44 64.24 50.44
CA LYS A 3 0.51 62.79 50.19
C LYS A 3 0.46 62.56 48.67
N LEU A 4 1.56 62.09 48.13
CA LEU A 4 1.72 61.64 46.75
C LEU A 4 1.23 60.19 46.69
N PHE A 5 0.17 59.92 45.94
CA PHE A 5 -0.30 58.55 45.69
C PHE A 5 0.17 58.15 44.30
N LEU A 6 1.09 57.18 44.25
CA LEU A 6 1.65 56.61 43.04
C LEU A 6 0.76 55.41 42.64
N MET A 7 -0.07 55.53 41.61
CA MET A 7 -0.72 54.38 40.99
C MET A 7 0.23 53.78 39.95
N MET A 8 0.73 52.58 40.19
CA MET A 8 1.38 51.76 39.16
C MET A 8 0.34 51.35 38.12
N ALA A 9 0.54 51.77 36.87
CA ALA A 9 -0.14 51.20 35.72
C ALA A 9 0.48 49.83 35.42
N GLY A 10 -0.25 48.75 35.68
CA GLY A 10 0.12 47.41 35.24
C GLY A 10 0.02 47.33 33.72
N CYS A 11 1.16 47.29 33.04
CA CYS A 11 1.24 47.01 31.61
C CYS A 11 1.00 45.51 31.41
N LEU A 12 -0.20 45.14 30.97
CA LEU A 12 -0.50 43.78 30.54
C LEU A 12 0.13 43.58 29.15
N VAL A 13 1.28 42.90 29.11
CA VAL A 13 1.93 42.52 27.85
C VAL A 13 1.18 41.30 27.32
N PHE A 14 0.31 41.50 26.32
CA PHE A 14 -0.18 40.40 25.50
C PHE A 14 0.95 39.93 24.59
N LEU A 15 1.62 38.83 24.96
CA LEU A 15 2.45 38.08 24.04
C LEU A 15 1.51 37.37 23.07
N THR A 16 1.23 37.98 21.90
CA THR A 16 0.65 37.23 20.79
C THR A 16 1.73 36.34 20.23
N GLY A 17 1.89 35.16 20.82
CA GLY A 17 2.62 34.09 20.17
C GLY A 17 1.91 33.79 18.86
N THR A 18 2.51 34.18 17.74
CA THR A 18 2.21 33.55 16.47
C THR A 18 2.56 32.08 16.65
N LEU A 19 1.54 31.24 16.86
CA LEU A 19 1.68 29.81 16.66
C LEU A 19 2.05 29.65 15.19
N TYR A 20 3.34 29.46 14.90
CA TYR A 20 3.73 28.83 13.65
C TYR A 20 3.14 27.43 13.73
N SER A 21 1.99 27.22 13.10
CA SER A 21 1.66 25.87 12.65
C SER A 21 2.76 25.53 11.65
N ASP A 22 3.55 24.51 11.91
CA ASP A 22 4.34 23.91 10.84
C ASP A 22 3.36 23.63 9.69
N ASP A 23 3.68 24.12 8.48
CA ASP A 23 2.84 23.87 7.31
C ASP A 23 2.61 22.36 7.20
N LEU A 24 1.36 21.97 6.96
CA LEU A 24 1.01 20.57 6.78
C LEU A 24 1.67 20.04 5.50
N TYR A 25 2.16 18.81 5.53
CA TYR A 25 2.90 18.19 4.44
C TYR A 25 2.71 16.68 4.37
N LEU A 26 2.93 16.14 3.18
CA LEU A 26 3.20 14.73 2.90
C LEU A 26 4.49 14.67 2.07
N ARG A 27 5.42 13.78 2.42
CA ARG A 27 6.70 13.62 1.71
C ARG A 27 7.10 12.15 1.59
N LEU A 28 7.40 11.72 0.37
CA LEU A 28 8.05 10.45 0.08
C LEU A 28 9.56 10.60 0.28
N SER A 29 10.15 9.60 0.93
CA SER A 29 11.59 9.50 1.20
C SER A 29 12.24 8.29 0.54
N LYS A 30 11.46 7.23 0.27
CA LYS A 30 11.86 6.10 -0.57
C LYS A 30 10.70 5.63 -1.46
N PRO A 31 11.00 5.10 -2.66
CA PRO A 31 12.32 5.08 -3.30
C PRO A 31 12.81 6.50 -3.64
N LEU A 32 14.08 6.63 -4.01
CA LEU A 32 14.60 7.89 -4.54
C LEU A 32 14.34 7.98 -6.04
N ASN A 33 14.26 9.19 -6.58
CA ASN A 33 14.25 9.39 -8.02
C ASN A 33 15.53 8.81 -8.65
N GLY A 34 15.42 8.20 -9.83
CA GLY A 34 16.57 7.66 -10.55
C GLY A 34 16.43 6.17 -10.88
N TRP A 35 17.39 5.34 -10.46
CA TRP A 35 17.49 3.93 -10.86
C TRP A 35 17.56 2.99 -9.65
N SER A 36 16.95 1.81 -9.77
CA SER A 36 17.06 0.69 -8.84
C SER A 36 17.29 -0.63 -9.58
N SER A 37 17.98 -1.58 -8.93
CA SER A 37 18.08 -2.98 -9.36
C SER A 37 17.32 -3.93 -8.44
N ASP A 38 16.76 -3.44 -7.35
CA ASP A 38 16.11 -4.27 -6.34
C ASP A 38 14.74 -4.74 -6.83
N ARG A 39 14.45 -6.03 -6.65
CA ARG A 39 13.12 -6.60 -6.93
C ARG A 39 12.08 -6.11 -5.94
N ILE A 40 12.46 -6.03 -4.67
CA ILE A 40 11.62 -5.53 -3.58
C ILE A 40 12.14 -4.15 -3.22
N ILE A 41 11.27 -3.16 -3.28
CA ILE A 41 11.54 -1.80 -2.83
C ILE A 41 10.74 -1.50 -1.57
N THR A 42 11.20 -0.51 -0.81
CA THR A 42 10.40 0.05 0.28
C THR A 42 9.84 1.40 -0.15
N ILE A 43 8.53 1.52 -0.12
CA ILE A 43 7.82 2.80 -0.20
C ILE A 43 7.82 3.36 1.21
N LYS A 44 8.38 4.55 1.42
CA LYS A 44 8.50 5.16 2.73
C LYS A 44 8.30 6.66 2.65
N GLY A 45 7.62 7.24 3.63
CA GLY A 45 7.49 8.68 3.73
C GLY A 45 7.07 9.14 5.11
N GLN A 46 6.82 10.44 5.21
CA GLN A 46 6.40 11.12 6.42
C GLN A 46 5.29 12.13 6.11
N THR A 47 4.43 12.37 7.10
CA THR A 47 3.36 13.35 7.05
C THR A 47 3.08 13.88 8.45
N ASN A 48 2.80 15.18 8.58
CA ASN A 48 2.23 15.77 9.79
C ASN A 48 0.71 16.05 9.62
N VAL A 49 0.12 15.71 8.47
CA VAL A 49 -1.34 15.79 8.26
C VAL A 49 -2.03 14.78 9.18
N PRO A 50 -3.00 15.20 10.03
CA PRO A 50 -3.72 14.28 10.92
C PRO A 50 -4.55 13.24 10.15
N SER A 51 -3.99 12.05 9.92
CA SER A 51 -4.67 10.91 9.29
C SER A 51 -4.10 9.59 9.81
N LYS A 52 -4.95 8.55 9.84
CA LYS A 52 -4.51 7.18 10.16
C LYS A 52 -3.79 6.50 9.00
N THR A 53 -4.04 6.95 7.78
CA THR A 53 -3.51 6.33 6.56
C THR A 53 -3.08 7.37 5.53
N VAL A 54 -2.18 6.95 4.64
CA VAL A 54 -1.85 7.60 3.38
C VAL A 54 -2.28 6.66 2.26
N LYS A 55 -2.94 7.19 1.23
CA LYS A 55 -3.21 6.42 0.02
C LYS A 55 -2.00 6.49 -0.89
N VAL A 56 -1.55 5.33 -1.37
CA VAL A 56 -0.46 5.20 -2.33
C VAL A 56 -0.99 4.59 -3.62
N VAL A 57 -0.58 5.16 -4.74
CA VAL A 57 -0.86 4.66 -6.09
C VAL A 57 0.46 4.31 -6.74
N TYR A 58 0.70 3.02 -6.94
CA TYR A 58 1.91 2.47 -7.57
C TYR A 58 1.57 2.00 -9.00
N ASN A 59 2.03 2.71 -10.03
CA ASN A 59 1.69 2.39 -11.43
C ASN A 59 0.19 2.16 -11.67
N GLY A 60 -0.67 2.95 -11.00
CA GLY A 60 -2.13 2.81 -11.06
C GLY A 60 -2.74 1.85 -10.02
N LEU A 61 -1.93 1.03 -9.35
CA LEU A 61 -2.38 0.11 -8.29
C LEU A 61 -2.49 0.88 -6.97
N ALA A 62 -3.73 1.12 -6.51
CA ALA A 62 -4.00 1.91 -5.31
C ALA A 62 -4.13 1.04 -4.06
N PHE A 63 -3.53 1.48 -2.95
CA PHE A 63 -3.63 0.85 -1.62
C PHE A 63 -3.37 1.84 -0.48
N LEU A 64 -3.72 1.46 0.74
CA LEU A 64 -3.56 2.29 1.93
C LEU A 64 -2.33 1.86 2.72
N LEU A 65 -1.59 2.82 3.28
CA LEU A 65 -0.51 2.58 4.23
C LEU A 65 -0.85 3.23 5.57
N PRO A 66 -0.71 2.50 6.69
CA PRO A 66 -0.93 3.07 8.02
C PRO A 66 0.15 4.10 8.34
N VAL A 67 -0.26 5.17 9.03
CA VAL A 67 0.62 6.21 9.54
C VAL A 67 0.81 6.00 11.04
N ALA A 68 2.05 5.78 11.46
CA ALA A 68 2.45 5.67 12.85
C ALA A 68 3.53 6.73 13.14
N ASP A 69 3.28 7.56 14.15
CA ASP A 69 4.19 8.66 14.56
C ASP A 69 4.65 9.53 13.39
N GLY A 70 3.70 9.88 12.51
CA GLY A 70 3.94 10.70 11.32
C GLY A 70 4.74 10.01 10.21
N SER A 71 5.01 8.70 10.32
CA SER A 71 5.75 7.92 9.33
C SER A 71 4.89 6.80 8.74
N PHE A 72 5.14 6.43 7.50
CA PHE A 72 4.51 5.28 6.84
C PHE A 72 5.53 4.55 5.98
N GLU A 73 5.42 3.23 5.91
CA GLU A 73 6.26 2.42 5.01
C GLU A 73 5.63 1.08 4.63
N ARG A 74 6.02 0.56 3.46
CA ARG A 74 5.68 -0.79 3.03
C ARG A 74 6.66 -1.32 1.99
N ASN A 75 6.96 -2.60 2.06
CA ASN A 75 7.65 -3.29 0.99
C ASN A 75 6.69 -3.54 -0.18
N PHE A 76 7.20 -3.39 -1.40
CA PHE A 76 6.44 -3.57 -2.63
C PHE A 76 7.32 -4.18 -3.72
N ILE A 77 6.70 -4.83 -4.68
CA ILE A 77 7.40 -5.43 -5.82
C ILE A 77 7.56 -4.40 -6.93
N ALA A 78 8.81 -4.12 -7.30
CA ALA A 78 9.09 -3.20 -8.39
C ALA A 78 8.71 -3.81 -9.75
N SER A 79 7.99 -3.05 -10.57
CA SER A 79 7.78 -3.37 -11.98
C SER A 79 9.07 -3.15 -12.77
N PRO A 80 9.37 -3.93 -13.82
CA PRO A 80 10.45 -3.59 -14.76
C PRO A 80 10.19 -2.22 -15.42
N GLY A 81 11.26 -1.48 -15.71
CA GLY A 81 11.15 -0.22 -16.43
C GLY A 81 10.74 0.97 -15.55
N GLN A 82 9.93 1.87 -16.10
CA GLN A 82 9.52 3.10 -15.42
C GLN A 82 8.46 2.79 -14.35
N ASN A 83 8.70 3.24 -13.13
CA ASN A 83 7.77 3.14 -12.01
C ASN A 83 7.42 4.55 -11.51
N ASN A 84 6.13 4.78 -11.25
CA ASN A 84 5.60 6.02 -10.74
C ASN A 84 4.81 5.74 -9.46
N ILE A 85 5.16 6.45 -8.40
CA ILE A 85 4.49 6.39 -7.11
C ILE A 85 3.92 7.76 -6.83
N TYR A 86 2.63 7.79 -6.55
CA TYR A 86 1.93 8.97 -6.08
C TYR A 86 1.33 8.64 -4.71
N ALA A 87 1.55 9.52 -3.73
CA ALA A 87 0.99 9.39 -2.40
C ALA A 87 0.10 10.61 -2.12
N GLU A 88 -1.05 10.38 -1.48
CA GLU A 88 -1.98 11.42 -1.09
C GLU A 88 -2.56 11.19 0.31
N VAL A 89 -2.81 12.29 1.02
CA VAL A 89 -3.51 12.30 2.30
C VAL A 89 -4.47 13.49 2.35
N GLN A 90 -5.70 13.22 2.80
CA GLN A 90 -6.73 14.23 2.95
C GLN A 90 -6.54 14.98 4.27
N GLY A 91 -6.28 16.28 4.21
CA GLY A 91 -6.36 17.19 5.35
C GLY A 91 -7.71 17.91 5.41
N GLU A 92 -7.85 18.88 6.30
CA GLU A 92 -9.06 19.71 6.42
C GLU A 92 -9.21 20.62 5.19
N GLY A 93 -10.02 20.20 4.21
CA GLY A 93 -10.34 20.99 3.02
C GLY A 93 -9.25 21.02 1.93
N GLU A 94 -8.10 20.38 2.15
CA GLU A 94 -6.98 20.29 1.20
C GLU A 94 -6.44 18.86 1.09
N VAL A 95 -5.95 18.49 -0.10
CA VAL A 95 -5.23 17.22 -0.32
C VAL A 95 -3.74 17.52 -0.40
N TYR A 96 -2.96 16.85 0.45
CA TYR A 96 -1.50 16.90 0.40
C TYR A 96 -1.01 15.70 -0.38
N SER A 97 -0.07 15.92 -1.31
CA SER A 97 0.45 14.86 -2.17
C SER A 97 1.95 14.98 -2.40
N ASP A 98 2.58 13.85 -2.68
CA ASP A 98 3.95 13.79 -3.18
C ASP A 98 4.10 12.66 -4.21
N LYS A 99 5.12 12.75 -5.06
CA LYS A 99 5.37 11.76 -6.10
C LYS A 99 6.85 11.48 -6.29
N VAL A 100 7.14 10.22 -6.63
CA VAL A 100 8.47 9.75 -7.01
C VAL A 100 8.37 8.93 -8.27
N SER A 101 9.36 9.08 -9.15
CA SER A 101 9.53 8.22 -10.31
C SER A 101 10.93 7.62 -10.32
N PHE A 102 11.02 6.32 -10.57
CA PHE A 102 12.29 5.62 -10.69
C PHE A 102 12.23 4.53 -11.76
N PHE A 103 13.37 4.25 -12.38
CA PHE A 103 13.52 3.15 -13.30
C PHE A 103 14.03 1.91 -12.56
N SER A 104 13.40 0.77 -12.76
CA SER A 104 13.83 -0.51 -12.19
C SER A 104 14.39 -1.45 -13.27
N LYS A 105 15.52 -2.07 -12.97
CA LYS A 105 16.06 -3.20 -13.74
C LYS A 105 15.55 -4.56 -13.24
N ALA A 106 14.55 -4.58 -12.36
CA ALA A 106 13.91 -5.81 -11.93
C ALA A 106 13.44 -6.62 -13.16
N PRO A 107 13.56 -7.96 -13.12
CA PRO A 107 13.12 -8.79 -14.22
C PRO A 107 11.62 -8.67 -14.42
N ALA A 108 11.17 -8.79 -15.69
CA ALA A 108 9.77 -8.81 -16.01
C ALA A 108 9.06 -10.02 -15.39
N LYS A 109 7.77 -9.83 -15.10
CA LYS A 109 6.90 -10.85 -14.52
C LYS A 109 5.77 -11.14 -15.50
N GLY A 110 5.62 -12.40 -15.88
CA GLY A 110 4.55 -12.80 -16.79
C GLY A 110 3.16 -12.70 -16.15
N LEU A 111 3.08 -12.93 -14.83
CA LEU A 111 1.87 -12.71 -14.04
C LEU A 111 2.23 -12.22 -12.63
N LYS A 112 1.49 -11.20 -12.17
CA LYS A 112 1.50 -10.70 -10.79
C LYS A 112 0.06 -10.60 -10.29
N ILE A 113 -0.23 -11.18 -9.14
CA ILE A 113 -1.50 -11.02 -8.41
C ILE A 113 -1.21 -10.21 -7.15
N LEU A 114 -1.89 -9.07 -7.02
CA LEU A 114 -1.79 -8.17 -5.88
C LEU A 114 -3.14 -8.15 -5.16
N LEU A 115 -3.14 -8.41 -3.86
CA LEU A 115 -4.30 -8.28 -2.98
C LEU A 115 -4.04 -7.14 -1.98
N VAL A 116 -5.02 -6.26 -1.82
CA VAL A 116 -5.04 -5.19 -0.81
C VAL A 116 -6.44 -5.07 -0.21
N TRP A 117 -6.53 -4.52 1.00
CA TRP A 117 -7.81 -4.38 1.71
C TRP A 117 -7.91 -3.08 2.51
N ASP A 118 -9.06 -2.80 3.08
CA ASP A 118 -9.39 -1.50 3.70
C ASP A 118 -9.43 -1.49 5.24
N THR A 119 -9.19 -2.64 5.87
CA THR A 119 -9.17 -2.78 7.33
C THR A 119 -7.75 -2.85 7.89
N ASP A 120 -7.54 -2.12 8.99
CA ASP A 120 -6.28 -2.13 9.74
C ASP A 120 -6.21 -3.32 10.69
N ASN A 121 -4.99 -3.77 11.01
CA ASN A 121 -4.74 -4.85 11.94
C ASN A 121 -5.51 -6.14 11.61
N THR A 122 -5.88 -6.38 10.36
CA THR A 122 -6.49 -7.63 9.89
C THR A 122 -5.52 -8.44 9.05
N ASP A 123 -5.75 -9.75 8.99
CA ASP A 123 -4.92 -10.69 8.25
C ASP A 123 -5.75 -11.37 7.16
N VAL A 124 -5.33 -11.21 5.90
CA VAL A 124 -6.06 -11.65 4.72
C VAL A 124 -5.09 -12.33 3.76
N ASP A 125 -5.20 -13.65 3.64
CA ASP A 125 -4.29 -14.46 2.81
C ASP A 125 -4.73 -14.48 1.34
N LEU A 126 -3.77 -14.31 0.43
CA LEU A 126 -3.88 -14.55 -1.00
C LEU A 126 -3.51 -16.00 -1.32
N TRP A 127 -4.43 -16.73 -1.95
CA TRP A 127 -4.21 -18.08 -2.44
C TRP A 127 -4.28 -18.10 -3.97
N VAL A 128 -3.22 -18.61 -4.61
CA VAL A 128 -3.17 -18.76 -6.07
C VAL A 128 -2.94 -20.22 -6.42
N THR A 129 -3.90 -20.84 -7.10
CA THR A 129 -3.74 -22.21 -7.63
C THR A 129 -3.37 -22.14 -9.11
N GLU A 130 -2.23 -22.72 -9.44
CA GLU A 130 -1.63 -22.74 -10.77
C GLU A 130 -2.27 -23.81 -11.68
N PRO A 131 -2.05 -23.76 -13.01
CA PRO A 131 -2.62 -24.75 -13.94
C PRO A 131 -2.24 -26.21 -13.62
N SER A 132 -1.09 -26.43 -12.99
CA SER A 132 -0.65 -27.76 -12.52
C SER A 132 -1.48 -28.31 -11.36
N GLY A 133 -2.34 -27.47 -10.74
CA GLY A 133 -3.11 -27.78 -9.54
C GLY A 133 -2.36 -27.48 -8.24
N GLU A 134 -1.13 -26.98 -8.30
CA GLU A 134 -0.37 -26.57 -7.12
C GLU A 134 -0.84 -25.20 -6.62
N LYS A 135 -0.98 -25.05 -5.30
CA LYS A 135 -1.49 -23.84 -4.67
C LYS A 135 -0.39 -23.13 -3.88
N SER A 136 -0.11 -21.88 -4.25
CA SER A 136 0.71 -20.95 -3.48
C SER A 136 -0.15 -20.25 -2.40
N TYR A 137 0.35 -20.22 -1.17
CA TYR A 137 -0.23 -19.52 -0.02
C TYR A 137 0.82 -19.35 1.09
N TYR A 138 0.50 -18.68 2.21
CA TYR A 138 1.44 -18.43 3.32
C TYR A 138 2.30 -19.63 3.72
N GLY A 139 1.68 -20.82 3.84
CA GLY A 139 2.34 -22.07 4.25
C GLY A 139 3.07 -22.82 3.13
N TYR A 140 2.87 -22.43 1.86
CA TYR A 140 3.54 -23.00 0.70
C TYR A 140 3.78 -21.91 -0.35
N ARG A 141 4.78 -21.05 -0.09
CA ARG A 141 4.97 -19.82 -0.86
C ARG A 141 5.51 -20.05 -2.26
N ASN A 142 6.41 -21.03 -2.42
CA ASN A 142 7.11 -21.29 -3.69
C ASN A 142 6.59 -22.57 -4.32
N THR A 143 6.06 -22.47 -5.52
CA THR A 143 5.57 -23.60 -6.31
C THR A 143 6.64 -24.15 -7.24
N LYS A 144 6.42 -25.34 -7.78
CA LYS A 144 7.28 -26.02 -8.74
C LYS A 144 7.27 -25.35 -10.11
N ASP A 145 6.16 -24.72 -10.49
CA ASP A 145 6.07 -23.97 -11.76
C ASP A 145 6.79 -22.61 -11.66
N GLY A 146 7.31 -22.25 -10.47
CA GLY A 146 8.14 -21.07 -10.26
C GLY A 146 7.36 -19.84 -9.77
N GLY A 147 6.13 -20.02 -9.31
CA GLY A 147 5.36 -19.01 -8.61
C GLY A 147 5.87 -18.78 -7.19
N SER A 148 5.74 -17.55 -6.71
CA SER A 148 6.20 -17.14 -5.39
C SER A 148 5.27 -16.10 -4.76
N LEU A 149 4.84 -16.35 -3.51
CA LEU A 149 4.25 -15.34 -2.63
C LEU A 149 5.37 -14.46 -2.06
N ASP A 150 5.65 -13.35 -2.75
CA ASP A 150 6.81 -12.48 -2.57
C ASP A 150 6.66 -11.46 -1.42
N VAL A 151 5.44 -10.96 -1.22
CA VAL A 151 5.09 -10.01 -0.16
C VAL A 151 3.85 -10.53 0.54
N ASP A 152 3.88 -10.50 1.86
CA ASP A 152 2.88 -11.07 2.75
C ASP A 152 2.83 -10.16 3.98
N VAL A 153 1.72 -9.44 4.14
CA VAL A 153 1.54 -8.40 5.16
C VAL A 153 0.36 -8.79 6.04
N THR A 154 0.66 -9.16 7.27
CA THR A 154 -0.35 -9.67 8.22
C THR A 154 -0.90 -8.59 9.17
N THR A 155 -0.60 -7.31 8.90
CA THR A 155 -0.84 -6.18 9.83
C THR A 155 -1.95 -5.23 9.38
N GLY A 156 -2.69 -5.56 8.33
CA GLY A 156 -3.72 -4.70 7.76
C GLY A 156 -3.31 -3.97 6.48
N TYR A 157 -4.31 -3.60 5.69
CA TYR A 157 -4.25 -2.95 4.38
C TYR A 157 -3.47 -3.68 3.26
N GLY A 158 -2.76 -4.75 3.58
CA GLY A 158 -1.88 -5.45 2.66
C GLY A 158 -0.61 -4.65 2.30
N PRO A 159 0.06 -5.01 1.20
CA PRO A 159 -0.37 -5.99 0.20
C PRO A 159 0.00 -7.44 0.52
N GLU A 160 -0.70 -8.38 -0.11
CA GLU A 160 -0.14 -9.67 -0.49
C GLU A 160 0.15 -9.72 -1.99
N VAL A 161 1.30 -10.27 -2.38
CA VAL A 161 1.74 -10.30 -3.77
C VAL A 161 2.27 -11.66 -4.17
N TYR A 162 1.54 -12.35 -5.05
CA TYR A 162 2.03 -13.53 -5.76
C TYR A 162 2.60 -13.12 -7.12
N THR A 163 3.76 -13.67 -7.50
CA THR A 163 4.31 -13.45 -8.84
C THR A 163 4.92 -14.71 -9.46
N ILE A 164 4.93 -14.75 -10.78
CA ILE A 164 5.58 -15.79 -11.56
C ILE A 164 6.21 -15.17 -12.82
N ALA A 165 7.50 -15.42 -13.02
CA ALA A 165 8.25 -14.82 -14.13
C ALA A 165 7.83 -15.41 -15.48
N SER A 166 7.70 -16.73 -15.54
CA SER A 166 7.37 -17.50 -16.74
C SER A 166 6.13 -18.37 -16.48
N PRO A 167 4.92 -17.79 -16.45
CA PRO A 167 3.70 -18.56 -16.16
C PRO A 167 3.49 -19.67 -17.17
N VAL A 168 3.11 -20.85 -16.68
CA VAL A 168 2.63 -21.95 -17.51
C VAL A 168 1.27 -21.57 -18.07
N LYS A 169 1.03 -21.89 -19.34
CA LYS A 169 -0.27 -21.62 -19.98
C LYS A 169 -1.39 -22.33 -19.25
N GLY A 170 -2.49 -21.62 -19.03
CA GLY A 170 -3.68 -22.16 -18.37
C GLY A 170 -4.28 -21.20 -17.35
N SER A 171 -5.23 -21.73 -16.59
CA SER A 171 -6.02 -21.00 -15.61
C SER A 171 -5.31 -20.92 -14.26
N TYR A 172 -5.10 -19.70 -13.78
CA TYR A 172 -4.68 -19.40 -12.42
C TYR A 172 -5.91 -19.03 -11.60
N LEU A 173 -6.29 -19.87 -10.64
CA LEU A 173 -7.43 -19.62 -9.74
C LEU A 173 -6.97 -18.72 -8.59
N ILE A 174 -7.68 -17.61 -8.40
CA ILE A 174 -7.41 -16.65 -7.33
C ILE A 174 -8.48 -16.80 -6.25
N GLN A 175 -8.04 -17.06 -5.03
CA GLN A 175 -8.89 -17.11 -3.85
C GLN A 175 -8.29 -16.26 -2.74
N VAL A 176 -9.13 -15.81 -1.82
CA VAL A 176 -8.73 -15.04 -0.66
C VAL A 176 -9.31 -15.67 0.60
N ASN A 177 -8.53 -15.76 1.66
CA ASN A 177 -8.97 -16.28 2.95
C ASN A 177 -8.96 -15.17 4.01
N TYR A 178 -10.07 -14.98 4.73
CA TYR A 178 -10.11 -14.02 5.82
C TYR A 178 -9.50 -14.62 7.10
N TYR A 179 -8.17 -14.68 7.19
CA TYR A 179 -7.49 -15.45 8.23
C TYR A 179 -7.79 -14.95 9.65
N SER A 180 -7.69 -13.64 9.88
CA SER A 180 -7.97 -13.02 11.18
C SER A 180 -8.63 -11.66 11.02
N ASP A 181 -9.89 -11.54 11.46
CA ASP A 181 -10.63 -10.27 11.39
C ASP A 181 -10.27 -9.24 12.46
N ASN A 182 -9.62 -9.65 13.55
CA ASN A 182 -9.26 -8.79 14.69
C ASN A 182 -10.36 -7.79 15.11
N GLY A 183 -11.64 -8.22 15.07
CA GLY A 183 -12.79 -7.40 15.45
C GLY A 183 -13.39 -6.54 14.34
N TYR A 184 -12.89 -6.63 13.10
CA TYR A 184 -13.48 -6.01 11.91
C TYR A 184 -14.30 -7.03 11.12
N PRO A 185 -15.60 -7.19 11.36
CA PRO A 185 -16.39 -8.26 10.76
C PRO A 185 -16.50 -8.16 9.23
N GLN A 186 -16.16 -7.02 8.63
CA GLN A 186 -16.19 -6.81 7.19
C GLN A 186 -14.91 -6.13 6.71
N SER A 187 -14.41 -6.54 5.54
CA SER A 187 -13.24 -5.97 4.88
C SER A 187 -13.48 -5.95 3.37
N GLN A 188 -13.30 -4.79 2.74
CA GLN A 188 -13.37 -4.65 1.28
C GLN A 188 -12.00 -4.93 0.68
N LEU A 189 -11.99 -5.73 -0.38
CA LEU A 189 -10.79 -6.16 -1.08
C LEU A 189 -10.73 -5.52 -2.46
N LYS A 190 -9.51 -5.18 -2.88
CA LYS A 190 -9.16 -4.99 -4.28
C LYS A 190 -8.08 -5.98 -4.66
N ILE A 191 -8.28 -6.65 -5.80
CA ILE A 191 -7.33 -7.60 -6.35
C ILE A 191 -6.98 -7.15 -7.76
N TYR A 192 -5.68 -7.12 -8.07
CA TYR A 192 -5.18 -6.80 -9.40
C TYR A 192 -4.42 -8.01 -9.95
N ALA A 193 -4.83 -8.49 -11.12
CA ALA A 193 -4.06 -9.42 -11.92
C ALA A 193 -3.38 -8.65 -13.06
N VAL A 194 -2.06 -8.52 -12.97
CA VAL A 194 -1.23 -7.85 -13.98
C VAL A 194 -0.53 -8.93 -14.81
N LEU A 195 -0.90 -9.03 -16.08
CA LEU A 195 -0.27 -9.90 -17.06
C LEU A 195 0.74 -9.10 -17.88
N TYR A 196 1.86 -9.74 -18.22
CA TYR A 196 2.91 -9.18 -19.10
C TYR A 196 3.42 -7.79 -18.64
N GLU A 197 3.64 -7.65 -17.33
CA GLU A 197 3.98 -6.38 -16.70
C GLU A 197 5.22 -5.73 -17.33
N GLY A 198 5.11 -4.43 -17.64
CA GLY A 198 6.14 -3.61 -18.26
C GLY A 198 6.38 -3.86 -19.74
N THR A 199 5.49 -4.61 -20.41
CA THR A 199 5.52 -4.80 -21.86
C THR A 199 4.39 -4.02 -22.54
N PRO A 200 4.45 -3.78 -23.86
CA PRO A 200 3.34 -3.20 -24.61
C PRO A 200 2.04 -4.01 -24.57
N ASN A 201 2.10 -5.27 -24.14
CA ASN A 201 0.96 -6.18 -23.99
C ASN A 201 0.47 -6.26 -22.54
N GLU A 202 0.89 -5.35 -21.66
CA GLU A 202 0.45 -5.34 -20.27
C GLU A 202 -1.08 -5.28 -20.19
N VAL A 203 -1.66 -6.17 -19.38
CA VAL A 203 -3.09 -6.20 -19.09
C VAL A 203 -3.27 -6.19 -17.58
N ILE A 204 -4.04 -5.24 -17.08
CA ILE A 204 -4.45 -5.18 -15.68
C ILE A 204 -5.94 -5.55 -15.61
N LYS A 205 -6.25 -6.61 -14.86
CA LYS A 205 -7.63 -6.94 -14.46
C LYS A 205 -7.81 -6.56 -13.01
N GLU A 206 -8.84 -5.79 -12.72
CA GLU A 206 -9.21 -5.39 -11.37
C GLU A 206 -10.46 -6.15 -10.93
N TYR A 207 -10.45 -6.61 -9.68
CA TYR A 207 -11.54 -7.32 -9.03
C TYR A 207 -11.80 -6.71 -7.66
N GLU A 208 -13.05 -6.76 -7.24
CA GLU A 208 -13.48 -6.33 -5.92
C GLU A 208 -14.26 -7.45 -5.24
N ALA A 209 -14.08 -7.57 -3.92
CA ALA A 209 -14.82 -8.51 -3.10
C ALA A 209 -15.00 -7.96 -1.69
N VAL A 210 -15.91 -8.56 -0.93
CA VAL A 210 -16.13 -8.23 0.48
C VAL A 210 -16.01 -9.51 1.29
N LEU A 211 -15.16 -9.49 2.30
CA LEU A 211 -15.12 -10.50 3.35
C LEU A 211 -16.08 -10.08 4.47
N THR A 212 -16.79 -11.04 5.05
CA THR A 212 -17.81 -10.89 6.08
C THR A 212 -17.65 -11.83 7.28
N LYS A 213 -16.68 -12.74 7.26
CA LYS A 213 -16.50 -13.77 8.29
C LYS A 213 -15.07 -14.31 8.36
N THR A 214 -14.47 -14.29 9.55
CA THR A 214 -13.20 -14.99 9.83
C THR A 214 -13.25 -16.46 9.39
N GLY A 215 -12.18 -16.88 8.72
CA GLY A 215 -11.96 -18.21 8.18
C GLY A 215 -12.67 -18.48 6.86
N GLU A 216 -13.47 -17.56 6.31
CA GLU A 216 -14.08 -17.77 5.00
C GLU A 216 -13.04 -17.77 3.88
N VAL A 217 -13.35 -18.49 2.80
CA VAL A 217 -12.56 -18.47 1.57
C VAL A 217 -13.47 -18.03 0.44
N VAL A 218 -13.11 -16.95 -0.23
CA VAL A 218 -13.84 -16.41 -1.38
C VAL A 218 -13.02 -16.67 -2.64
N THR A 219 -13.65 -17.28 -3.63
CA THR A 219 -13.09 -17.35 -4.99
C THR A 219 -13.32 -16.01 -5.68
N ILE A 220 -12.25 -15.38 -6.13
CA ILE A 220 -12.31 -14.08 -6.82
C ILE A 220 -12.60 -14.29 -8.30
N ASP A 221 -11.68 -14.95 -9.01
CA ASP A 221 -11.80 -15.28 -10.43
C ASP A 221 -10.73 -16.32 -10.83
N SER A 222 -10.77 -16.76 -12.09
CA SER A 222 -9.67 -17.45 -12.75
C SER A 222 -9.09 -16.61 -13.89
N VAL A 223 -7.79 -16.36 -13.83
CA VAL A 223 -7.05 -15.64 -14.86
C VAL A 223 -6.41 -16.64 -15.83
N LEU A 224 -6.81 -16.59 -17.09
CA LEU A 224 -6.20 -17.36 -18.16
C LEU A 224 -4.91 -16.68 -18.64
N VAL A 225 -3.81 -17.45 -18.68
CA VAL A 225 -2.56 -17.13 -19.37
C VAL A 225 -2.49 -17.96 -20.66
N GLU A 226 -2.29 -17.29 -21.80
CA GLU A 226 -2.36 -17.89 -23.15
C GLU A 226 -1.01 -18.17 -23.82
#